data_AF-A0A3D1G0J0-F1
#
_entry.id   AF-A0A3D1G0J0-F1
#
_cell.length_a   1.000
_cell.length_b   1.000
_cell.length_c   1.000
_cell.angle_alpha   90.00
_cell.angle_beta   90.00
_cell.angle_gamma   90.00
#
_symmetry.space_group_name_H-M   'P 1'
#
loop_
_entity.id
_entity.type
_entity.pdbx_description
1 polymer ?
#
loop_
_entity_poly.entity_id
_entity_poly.type
_entity_poly.pdbx_seq_one_letter_code
_entity_poly.pdbx_strand_id
1 'polypeptide(L)'
;MGTNVSLEENFQTYVDGENKVEPKDWMPEKYRRTLIRQISQHAHSEIIGMQPEANWITRAPSLRAKLILLAKVQDEAGHGLYLYSAAETLGEPREKMISDLQSGKAKYSSIFNYPTPSWADMGTIGW
;
A
#
# COMPACT_ATOMS: atom_id res chain seq x y z
N MET A 1 33.69 -0.30 32.34
CA MET A 1 32.53 -1.21 32.31
C MET A 1 31.64 -0.75 31.17
N GLY A 2 31.60 -1.47 30.05
CA GLY A 2 30.77 -1.08 28.92
C GLY A 2 29.30 -1.34 29.27
N THR A 3 28.45 -0.33 29.14
CA THR A 3 27.01 -0.50 29.22
C THR A 3 26.58 -1.40 28.08
N ASN A 4 26.15 -2.63 28.39
CA ASN A 4 25.47 -3.50 27.44
C ASN A 4 24.12 -2.87 27.12
N VAL A 5 24.07 -2.03 26.09
CA VAL A 5 22.82 -1.46 25.57
C VAL A 5 22.08 -2.57 24.83
N SER A 6 20.79 -2.75 25.14
CA SER A 6 19.96 -3.75 24.46
C SER A 6 19.79 -3.39 22.97
N LEU A 7 19.54 -4.40 22.11
CA LEU A 7 19.26 -4.16 20.70
C LEU A 7 18.05 -3.23 20.50
N GLU A 8 17.05 -3.33 21.39
CA GLU A 8 15.86 -2.48 21.38
C GLU A 8 16.18 -1.01 21.69
N GLU A 9 17.04 -0.73 22.67
CA GLU A 9 17.48 0.64 22.99
C GLU A 9 18.34 1.24 21.86
N ASN A 10 19.19 0.43 21.22
CA ASN A 10 19.96 0.87 20.04
C ASN A 10 19.04 1.24 18.88
N PHE A 11 18.02 0.41 18.61
CA PHE A 11 17.02 0.71 17.59
C PHE A 11 16.22 1.97 17.92
N GLN A 12 15.78 2.14 19.17
CA GLN A 12 15.04 3.34 19.59
C GLN A 12 15.89 4.59 19.41
N THR A 13 17.14 4.59 19.87
CA THR A 13 18.07 5.71 19.69
C THR A 13 18.32 6.02 18.21
N TYR A 14 18.42 4.99 17.36
CA TYR A 14 18.59 5.15 15.92
C TYR A 14 17.37 5.86 15.28
N VAL A 15 16.15 5.43 15.63
CA VAL A 15 14.91 6.02 15.14
C VAL A 15 14.69 7.44 15.68
N ASP A 16 15.00 7.69 16.96
CA ASP A 16 14.90 9.02 17.58
C ASP A 16 15.84 10.04 16.94
N GLY A 17 16.94 9.57 16.34
CA GLY A 17 17.83 10.37 15.51
C GLY A 17 17.35 10.60 14.07
N GLU A 18 16.10 10.25 13.76
CA GLU A 18 15.48 10.32 12.42
C GLU A 18 16.21 9.52 11.33
N ASN A 19 16.99 8.51 11.73
CA ASN A 19 17.66 7.66 10.76
C ASN A 19 16.67 6.70 10.08
N LYS A 20 16.94 6.37 8.81
CA LYS A 20 16.08 5.48 8.01
C LYS A 20 16.45 4.03 8.27
N VAL A 21 15.49 3.26 8.77
CA VAL A 21 15.65 1.81 8.96
C VAL A 21 15.61 1.11 7.60
N GLU A 22 16.70 0.45 7.24
CA GLU A 22 16.87 -0.26 5.97
C GLU A 22 16.59 -1.77 6.13
N PRO A 23 16.35 -2.52 5.03
CA PRO A 23 15.93 -3.93 5.11
C PRO A 23 16.87 -4.87 5.85
N LYS A 24 18.18 -4.58 5.82
CA LYS A 24 19.23 -5.38 6.47
C LYS A 24 19.44 -5.03 7.93
N ASP A 25 18.87 -3.94 8.39
CA ASP A 25 19.03 -3.49 9.77
C ASP A 25 18.27 -4.42 10.71
N TRP A 26 18.82 -4.59 11.91
CA TRP A 26 18.06 -5.20 12.98
C TRP A 26 16.90 -4.27 13.35
N MET A 27 15.71 -4.85 13.50
CA MET A 27 14.53 -4.14 13.95
C MET A 27 13.67 -5.07 14.83
N PRO A 28 12.91 -4.53 15.79
CA PRO A 28 12.01 -5.33 16.60
C PRO A 28 11.03 -6.12 15.74
N GLU A 29 10.80 -7.38 16.09
CA GLU A 29 9.95 -8.26 15.30
C GLU A 29 8.49 -7.76 15.23
N LYS A 30 7.99 -7.11 16.29
CA LYS A 30 6.67 -6.45 16.27
C LYS A 30 6.62 -5.26 15.31
N TYR A 31 7.73 -4.53 15.16
CA TYR A 31 7.87 -3.42 14.22
C TYR A 31 7.81 -3.95 12.78
N ARG A 32 8.65 -4.96 12.46
CA ARG A 32 8.67 -5.63 11.15
C ARG A 32 7.28 -6.12 10.73
N ARG A 33 6.61 -6.90 11.60
CA ARG A 33 5.25 -7.42 11.30
C ARG A 33 4.21 -6.33 11.11
N THR A 34 4.32 -5.24 11.87
CA THR A 34 3.38 -4.11 11.75
C THR A 34 3.57 -3.40 10.42
N LEU A 35 4.82 -3.19 9.98
CA LEU A 35 5.11 -2.63 8.66
C LEU A 35 4.67 -3.56 7.53
N ILE A 36 4.95 -4.86 7.61
CA ILE A 36 4.44 -5.84 6.63
C ILE A 36 2.91 -5.72 6.54
N ARG A 37 2.21 -5.71 7.67
CA ARG A 37 0.75 -5.55 7.70
C ARG A 37 0.31 -4.22 7.06
N GLN A 38 0.97 -3.12 7.36
CA GLN A 38 0.56 -1.80 6.87
C GLN A 38 0.88 -1.61 5.38
N ILE A 39 2.10 -1.91 4.95
CA ILE A 39 2.55 -1.74 3.57
C ILE A 39 1.81 -2.71 2.64
N SER A 40 1.58 -3.95 3.05
CA SER A 40 0.78 -4.90 2.25
C SER A 40 -0.66 -4.43 2.09
N GLN A 41 -1.31 -3.96 3.16
CA GLN A 41 -2.67 -3.42 3.07
C GLN A 41 -2.74 -2.11 2.29
N HIS A 42 -1.66 -1.32 2.27
CA HIS A 42 -1.52 -0.19 1.37
C HIS A 42 -1.47 -0.66 -0.09
N ALA A 43 -0.62 -1.66 -0.41
CA ALA A 43 -0.57 -2.26 -1.74
C ALA A 43 -1.92 -2.86 -2.17
N HIS A 44 -2.62 -3.53 -1.26
CA HIS A 44 -3.97 -4.03 -1.50
C HIS A 44 -4.94 -2.91 -1.83
N SER A 45 -4.80 -1.76 -1.16
CA SER A 45 -5.65 -0.59 -1.38
C SER A 45 -5.45 -0.02 -2.78
N GLU A 46 -4.21 0.08 -3.28
CA GLU A 46 -3.95 0.48 -4.67
C GLU A 46 -4.65 -0.47 -5.67
N ILE A 47 -4.51 -1.78 -5.48
CA ILE A 47 -5.09 -2.77 -6.40
C ILE A 47 -6.62 -2.79 -6.37
N ILE A 48 -7.23 -2.71 -5.19
CA ILE A 48 -8.69 -2.71 -5.06
C ILE A 48 -9.28 -1.35 -5.52
N GLY A 49 -8.56 -0.25 -5.31
CA GLY A 49 -8.98 1.09 -5.71
C GLY A 49 -9.19 1.27 -7.22
N MET A 50 -8.44 0.52 -8.03
CA MET A 50 -8.63 0.49 -9.47
C MET A 50 -10.04 0.05 -9.89
N GLN A 51 -10.76 -0.77 -9.11
CA GLN A 51 -12.05 -1.34 -9.51
C GLN A 51 -13.20 -0.32 -9.62
N PRO A 52 -13.50 0.50 -8.59
CA PRO A 52 -14.56 1.52 -8.68
C PRO A 52 -14.29 2.57 -9.76
N GLU A 53 -13.02 2.87 -10.04
CA GLU A 53 -12.62 3.80 -11.11
C GLU A 53 -12.67 3.15 -12.50
N ALA A 54 -12.19 1.92 -12.64
CA ALA A 54 -12.23 1.18 -13.90
C ALA A 54 -13.65 0.99 -14.43
N ASN A 55 -14.64 0.95 -13.52
CA ASN A 55 -16.06 0.93 -13.85
C ASN A 55 -16.47 2.08 -14.81
N TRP A 56 -15.77 3.21 -14.78
CA TRP A 56 -16.07 4.39 -15.61
C TRP A 56 -15.19 4.53 -16.85
N ILE A 57 -14.13 3.73 -17.03
CA ILE A 57 -13.21 3.84 -18.18
C ILE A 57 -13.97 3.77 -19.51
N THR A 58 -14.93 2.86 -19.66
CA THR A 58 -15.68 2.71 -20.92
C THR A 58 -16.73 3.80 -21.12
N ARG A 59 -17.18 4.45 -20.03
CA ARG A 59 -18.32 5.38 -19.97
C ARG A 59 -17.92 6.84 -19.72
N ALA A 60 -16.63 7.15 -19.66
CA ALA A 60 -16.14 8.51 -19.48
C ALA A 60 -16.71 9.46 -20.55
N PRO A 61 -17.16 10.67 -20.18
CA PRO A 61 -17.96 11.55 -21.05
C PRO A 61 -17.18 12.24 -22.17
N SER A 62 -15.85 12.10 -22.18
CA SER A 62 -14.99 12.60 -23.26
C SER A 62 -13.74 11.75 -23.39
N LEU A 63 -13.10 11.78 -24.57
CA LEU A 63 -11.81 11.11 -24.79
C LEU A 63 -10.73 11.65 -23.87
N ARG A 64 -10.71 12.97 -23.60
CA ARG A 64 -9.77 13.58 -22.65
C ARG A 64 -9.93 12.97 -21.26
N ALA A 65 -11.15 12.91 -20.74
CA ALA A 65 -11.42 12.33 -19.43
C ALA A 65 -11.07 10.84 -19.38
N LYS A 66 -11.37 10.09 -20.45
CA LYS A 66 -11.02 8.67 -20.59
C LYS A 66 -9.51 8.44 -20.53
N LEU A 67 -8.73 9.26 -21.24
CA LEU A 67 -7.27 9.17 -21.27
C LEU A 67 -6.66 9.45 -19.88
N ILE A 68 -7.14 10.47 -19.18
CA ILE A 68 -6.67 10.81 -17.82
C ILE A 68 -6.99 9.66 -16.85
N LEU A 69 -8.22 9.14 -16.88
CA LEU A 69 -8.64 8.05 -16.00
C LEU A 69 -7.85 6.76 -16.26
N LEU A 70 -7.58 6.43 -17.54
CA LEU A 70 -6.73 5.30 -17.91
C LEU A 70 -5.31 5.44 -17.34
N ALA A 71 -4.71 6.63 -17.48
CA ALA A 71 -3.38 6.89 -16.94
C ALA A 71 -3.36 6.75 -15.41
N LYS A 72 -4.36 7.31 -14.71
CA LYS A 72 -4.48 7.19 -13.26
C LYS A 72 -4.56 5.73 -12.80
N VAL A 73 -5.48 4.95 -13.38
CA VAL A 73 -5.66 3.53 -13.02
C VAL A 73 -4.40 2.70 -13.35
N GLN A 74 -3.68 3.05 -14.42
CA GLN A 74 -2.39 2.44 -14.73
C GLN A 74 -1.33 2.76 -13.67
N ASP A 75 -1.27 4.00 -13.20
CA ASP A 75 -0.32 4.42 -12.15
C ASP A 75 -0.60 3.73 -10.82
N GLU A 76 -1.88 3.54 -10.44
CA GLU A 76 -2.26 2.77 -9.24
C GLU A 76 -1.74 1.32 -9.27
N ALA A 77 -1.80 0.68 -10.45
CA ALA A 77 -1.18 -0.64 -10.61
C ALA A 77 0.33 -0.58 -10.34
N GLY A 78 1.02 0.44 -10.86
CA GLY A 78 2.43 0.70 -10.60
C GLY A 78 2.75 0.95 -9.12
N HIS A 79 1.94 1.76 -8.43
CA HIS A 79 2.06 2.02 -7.00
C HIS A 79 1.89 0.74 -6.19
N GLY A 80 0.91 -0.10 -6.53
CA GLY A 80 0.74 -1.41 -5.95
C GLY A 80 1.99 -2.28 -6.09
N LEU A 81 2.65 -2.27 -7.26
CA LEU A 81 3.92 -2.97 -7.48
C LEU A 81 5.02 -2.45 -6.55
N TYR A 82 5.20 -1.13 -6.45
CA TYR A 82 6.20 -0.54 -5.56
C TYR A 82 5.99 -0.92 -4.10
N LEU A 83 4.74 -0.88 -3.63
CA LEU A 83 4.40 -1.22 -2.25
C LEU A 83 4.59 -2.71 -1.95
N TYR A 84 4.21 -3.60 -2.87
CA TYR A 84 4.51 -5.03 -2.70
C TYR A 84 6.02 -5.27 -2.63
N SER A 85 6.81 -4.66 -3.53
CA SER A 85 8.27 -4.78 -3.49
C SER A 85 8.86 -4.23 -2.19
N ALA A 86 8.32 -3.14 -1.64
CA ALA A 86 8.74 -2.61 -0.36
C ALA A 86 8.43 -3.59 0.79
N ALA A 87 7.24 -4.20 0.82
CA ALA A 87 6.88 -5.20 1.83
C ALA A 87 7.72 -6.48 1.73
N GLU A 88 8.10 -6.90 0.51
CA GLU A 88 8.97 -8.06 0.29
C GLU A 88 10.36 -7.88 0.92
N THR A 89 10.88 -6.64 0.98
CA THR A 89 12.15 -6.37 1.67
C THR A 89 12.12 -6.71 3.17
N LEU A 90 10.92 -6.78 3.76
CA LEU A 90 10.73 -7.14 5.16
C LEU A 90 10.57 -8.65 5.38
N GLY A 91 10.54 -9.46 4.31
CA GLY A 91 10.58 -10.92 4.36
C GLY A 91 9.25 -11.64 4.10
N GLU A 92 8.20 -10.93 3.66
CA GLU A 92 6.90 -11.52 3.33
C GLU A 92 6.72 -11.58 1.80
N PRO A 93 6.52 -12.76 1.18
CA PRO A 93 6.38 -12.89 -0.27
C PRO A 93 5.05 -12.32 -0.76
N ARG A 94 5.08 -11.69 -1.94
CA ARG A 94 3.89 -11.07 -2.55
C ARG A 94 2.73 -12.03 -2.74
N GLU A 95 2.98 -13.27 -3.15
CA GLU A 95 1.93 -14.27 -3.38
C GLU A 95 1.14 -14.54 -2.10
N LYS A 96 1.81 -14.59 -0.95
CA LYS A 96 1.14 -14.77 0.33
C LYS A 96 0.34 -13.53 0.72
N MET A 97 0.86 -12.33 0.48
CA MET A 97 0.11 -11.09 0.71
C MET A 97 -1.18 -11.05 -0.13
N ILE A 98 -1.10 -11.42 -1.42
CA ILE A 98 -2.26 -11.49 -2.30
C ILE A 98 -3.26 -12.57 -1.83
N SER A 99 -2.77 -13.73 -1.39
CA SER A 99 -3.63 -14.79 -0.85
C SER A 99 -4.34 -14.36 0.45
N ASP A 100 -3.63 -13.65 1.33
CA ASP A 100 -4.20 -13.09 2.56
C ASP A 100 -5.29 -12.04 2.24
N LEU A 101 -5.12 -11.23 1.18
CA LEU A 101 -6.16 -10.33 0.67
C LEU A 101 -7.38 -11.10 0.14
N GLN A 102 -7.17 -12.06 -0.76
CA GLN A 102 -8.25 -12.81 -1.43
C GLN A 102 -9.07 -13.66 -0.46
N SER A 103 -8.44 -14.17 0.61
CA SER A 103 -9.13 -14.90 1.69
C SER A 103 -9.85 -13.99 2.69
N GLY A 104 -9.68 -12.67 2.60
CA GLY A 104 -10.27 -11.68 3.53
C GLY A 104 -9.53 -11.57 4.87
N LYS A 105 -8.36 -12.21 5.02
CA LYS A 105 -7.53 -12.13 6.22
C LYS A 105 -6.81 -10.79 6.33
N ALA A 106 -6.35 -10.25 5.21
CA ALA A 106 -5.80 -8.91 5.11
C ALA A 106 -6.87 -7.92 4.62
N LYS A 107 -6.74 -6.66 5.03
CA LYS A 107 -7.68 -5.58 4.68
C LYS A 107 -7.16 -4.74 3.51
N TYR A 108 -8.02 -3.87 3.03
CA TYR A 108 -7.70 -2.74 2.16
C TYR A 108 -8.51 -1.53 2.65
N SER A 109 -8.25 -0.35 2.09
CA SER A 109 -8.94 0.88 2.46
C SER A 109 -10.46 0.73 2.30
N SER A 110 -11.20 1.11 3.34
CA SER A 110 -12.65 0.91 3.39
C SER A 110 -13.40 1.68 2.29
N ILE A 111 -12.83 2.78 1.77
CA ILE A 111 -13.44 3.64 0.76
C ILE A 111 -13.77 2.90 -0.54
N PHE A 112 -13.03 1.83 -0.87
CA PHE A 112 -13.24 1.09 -2.10
C PHE A 112 -14.40 0.07 -2.04
N ASN A 113 -15.13 0.03 -0.92
CA ASN A 113 -16.39 -0.73 -0.81
C ASN A 113 -17.62 0.06 -1.28
N TYR A 114 -17.46 1.34 -1.64
CA TYR A 114 -18.57 2.20 -2.04
C TYR A 114 -18.72 2.22 -3.57
N PRO A 115 -19.96 2.17 -4.11
CA PRO A 115 -20.20 2.20 -5.54
C PRO A 115 -19.99 3.60 -6.13
N THR A 116 -19.75 3.66 -7.44
CA THR A 116 -19.58 4.91 -8.22
C THR A 116 -20.76 5.12 -9.18
N PRO A 117 -21.93 5.60 -8.72
CA PRO A 117 -23.16 5.62 -9.51
C PRO A 117 -23.18 6.69 -10.62
N SER A 118 -22.33 7.72 -10.55
CA SER A 118 -22.29 8.81 -11.52
C SER A 118 -20.86 9.17 -11.95
N TRP A 119 -20.72 9.94 -13.04
CA TRP A 119 -19.40 10.42 -13.46
C TRP A 119 -18.78 11.39 -12.45
N ALA A 120 -19.61 12.10 -11.67
CA ALA A 120 -19.14 13.03 -10.64
C ALA A 120 -18.31 12.33 -9.55
N ASP A 121 -18.54 11.03 -9.35
CA ASP A 121 -17.78 10.21 -8.40
C ASP A 121 -16.29 10.09 -8.81
N MET A 122 -15.96 10.08 -10.10
CA MET A 122 -14.56 10.07 -10.57
C MET A 122 -13.83 11.37 -10.21
N GLY A 123 -14.54 12.50 -10.28
CA GLY A 123 -14.01 13.78 -9.83
C GLY A 123 -13.84 13.83 -8.30
N THR A 124 -14.73 13.17 -7.55
CA THR A 124 -14.70 13.16 -6.08
C THR A 124 -13.64 12.20 -5.54
N ILE A 125 -13.42 11.05 -6.18
CA ILE A 125 -12.37 10.10 -5.80
C ILE A 125 -10.98 10.64 -6.14
N GLY A 126 -10.85 11.34 -7.28
CA GLY A 126 -9.57 11.84 -7.75
C GLY A 126 -9.11 13.19 -7.17
N TRP A 127 -9.96 13.87 -6.39
CA TRP A 127 -9.69 15.19 -5.81
C TRP A 127 -9.32 15.11 -4.33
#